data_AF-A0A3M1SXK1-F1
#
_entry.id   AF-A0A3M1SXK1-F1
#
_cell.length_a   1.000
_cell.length_b   1.000
_cell.length_c   1.000
_cell.angle_alpha   90.00
_cell.angle_beta   90.00
_cell.angle_gamma   90.00
#
_symmetry.space_group_name_H-M   'P 1'
#
loop_
_entity.id
_entity.type
_entity.pdbx_description
1 polymer ?
#
loop_
_entity_poly.entity_id
_entity_poly.type
_entity_poly.pdbx_seq_one_letter_code
_entity_poly.pdbx_strand_id
1 'polypeptide(L)'
;MRRFNEPVTIERILQTHAQRKAEIRSRLKEFEEIWLNASDERLWEEMVFCFFTSGCSAKMGLRSIDSVRPLLMDGTQEEIEKALLGKHRYPRARARYVVSTREFLKKHCQMRIREKLNEFFDPMERRDWLAQERG
;
A
#
# COMPACT_ATOMS: atom_id res chain seq x y z
N MET A 1 11.20 18.40 11.90
CA MET A 1 12.02 17.19 11.73
C MET A 1 13.46 17.66 11.58
N ARG A 2 14.31 17.45 12.60
CA ARG A 2 15.72 17.88 12.53
C ARG A 2 16.37 17.15 11.36
N ARG A 3 16.90 17.90 10.39
CA ARG A 3 17.81 17.33 9.38
C ARG A 3 19.04 16.89 10.16
N PHE A 4 19.28 15.59 10.23
CA PHE A 4 20.57 15.09 10.71
C PHE A 4 21.58 15.51 9.65
N ASN A 5 22.40 16.51 9.98
CA ASN A 5 23.47 17.03 9.12
C ASN A 5 24.69 16.10 9.06
N GLU A 6 24.62 14.95 9.72
CA GLU A 6 25.69 13.97 9.76
C GLU A 6 25.50 12.91 8.67
N PRO A 7 26.59 12.43 8.06
CA PRO A 7 26.53 11.45 6.99
C PRO A 7 25.93 10.12 7.48
N VAL A 8 25.18 9.46 6.59
CA VAL A 8 24.70 8.09 6.80
C VAL A 8 25.89 7.15 6.62
N THR A 9 26.33 6.50 7.69
CA THR A 9 27.42 5.50 7.68
C THR A 9 26.88 4.11 7.98
N ILE A 10 27.60 3.06 7.53
CA ILE A 10 27.25 1.66 7.84
C ILE A 10 27.16 1.45 9.34
N GLU A 11 28.14 1.96 10.09
CA GLU A 11 28.18 1.87 11.55
C GLU A 11 26.91 2.43 12.19
N ARG A 12 26.47 3.62 11.74
CA ARG A 12 25.26 4.26 12.28
C ARG A 12 23.99 3.50 11.91
N ILE A 13 23.93 2.93 10.71
CA ILE A 13 22.81 2.07 10.30
C ILE A 13 22.74 0.86 11.24
N LEU A 14 23.87 0.20 11.50
CA LEU A 14 23.92 -0.96 12.41
C LEU A 14 23.52 -0.60 13.84
N GLN A 15 24.02 0.53 14.37
CA GLN A 15 23.66 1.02 15.70
C GLN A 15 22.16 1.36 15.79
N THR A 16 21.63 2.10 14.81
CA THR A 16 20.19 2.47 14.78
C THR A 16 19.31 1.23 14.63
N HIS A 17 19.72 0.28 13.79
CA HIS A 17 19.03 -1.00 13.63
C HIS A 17 19.03 -1.79 14.93
N ALA A 18 20.15 -1.87 15.65
CA ALA A 18 20.22 -2.53 16.95
C ALA A 18 19.27 -1.88 17.98
N GLN A 19 19.23 -0.54 18.03
CA GLN A 19 18.34 0.22 18.92
C GLN A 19 16.86 0.03 18.58
N ARG A 20 16.50 -0.09 17.30
CA ARG A 20 15.11 -0.24 16.83
C ARG A 20 14.72 -1.66 16.47
N LYS A 21 15.57 -2.64 16.77
CA LYS A 21 15.41 -4.05 16.34
C LYS A 21 14.07 -4.64 16.73
N ALA A 22 13.59 -4.36 17.95
CA ALA A 22 12.30 -4.84 18.44
C ALA A 22 11.13 -4.27 17.63
N GLU A 23 11.13 -2.95 17.37
CA GLU A 23 10.10 -2.28 16.58
C GLU A 23 10.07 -2.79 15.13
N ILE A 24 11.25 -2.96 14.51
CA ILE A 24 11.39 -3.49 13.15
C ILE A 24 10.84 -4.92 13.08
N ARG A 25 11.21 -5.78 14.03
CA ARG A 25 10.70 -7.17 14.09
C ARG A 25 9.20 -7.23 14.32
N SER A 26 8.66 -6.37 15.17
CA SER A 26 7.21 -6.25 15.36
C SER A 26 6.52 -5.93 14.04
N ARG A 27 7.02 -4.94 13.31
CA ARG A 27 6.43 -4.53 12.03
C ARG A 27 6.53 -5.61 10.95
N LEU A 28 7.66 -6.33 10.89
CA LEU A 28 7.81 -7.48 9.98
C LEU A 28 6.79 -8.58 10.29
N LYS A 29 6.55 -8.86 11.58
CA LYS A 29 5.53 -9.83 12.00
C LYS A 29 4.12 -9.39 11.59
N GLU A 30 3.81 -8.10 11.68
CA GLU A 30 2.53 -7.57 11.19
C GLU A 30 2.35 -7.79 9.68
N PHE A 31 3.40 -7.59 8.88
CA PHE A 31 3.35 -7.86 7.43
C PHE A 31 3.15 -9.36 7.13
N GLU A 32 3.84 -10.22 7.88
CA GLU A 32 3.67 -11.68 7.78
C GLU A 32 2.25 -12.10 8.15
N GLU A 33 1.70 -11.56 9.24
CA GLU A 33 0.34 -11.85 9.70
C GLU A 33 -0.73 -11.44 8.66
N ILE A 34 -0.56 -10.26 8.05
CA ILE A 34 -1.44 -9.81 6.96
C ILE A 34 -1.36 -10.81 5.78
N TRP A 35 -0.15 -11.22 5.41
CA TRP A 35 0.03 -12.18 4.35
C TRP A 35 -0.52 -13.57 4.71
N LEU A 36 -0.46 -14.03 5.95
CA LEU A 36 -0.94 -15.38 6.26
C LEU A 36 -2.46 -15.44 6.47
N ASN A 37 -3.02 -14.44 7.15
CA ASN A 37 -4.34 -14.58 7.78
C ASN A 37 -5.37 -13.52 7.35
N ALA A 38 -4.98 -12.46 6.64
CA ALA A 38 -5.92 -11.42 6.25
C ALA A 38 -6.85 -11.84 5.10
N SER A 39 -8.04 -11.21 5.06
CA SER A 39 -8.96 -11.35 3.94
C SER A 39 -8.46 -10.62 2.68
N ASP A 40 -9.06 -10.93 1.53
CA ASP A 40 -8.74 -10.24 0.28
C ASP A 40 -9.07 -8.74 0.33
N GLU A 41 -10.13 -8.34 1.05
CA GLU A 41 -10.46 -6.93 1.28
C GLU A 41 -9.34 -6.21 2.05
N ARG A 42 -8.72 -6.88 3.01
CA ARG A 42 -7.59 -6.31 3.74
C ARG A 42 -6.34 -6.23 2.86
N LEU A 43 -6.06 -7.23 2.02
CA LEU A 43 -4.98 -7.16 1.04
C LEU A 43 -5.20 -6.03 0.02
N TRP A 44 -6.46 -5.82 -0.39
CA TRP A 44 -6.85 -4.69 -1.23
C TRP A 44 -6.55 -3.35 -0.54
N GLU A 45 -6.89 -3.20 0.73
CA GLU A 45 -6.56 -1.98 1.51
C GLU A 45 -5.04 -1.71 1.54
N GLU A 46 -4.21 -2.74 1.74
CA GLU A 46 -2.74 -2.60 1.70
C GLU A 46 -2.22 -2.18 0.32
N MET A 47 -2.81 -2.70 -0.76
CA MET A 47 -2.47 -2.31 -2.12
C MET A 47 -2.82 -0.83 -2.37
N VAL A 48 -4.00 -0.39 -1.92
CA VAL A 48 -4.41 1.01 -2.02
C VAL A 48 -3.52 1.91 -1.17
N PHE A 49 -3.04 1.45 -0.02
CA PHE A 49 -2.07 2.19 0.80
C PHE A 49 -0.78 2.43 0.02
N CYS A 50 -0.31 1.45 -0.75
CA CYS A 50 0.85 1.61 -1.64
C CYS A 50 0.61 2.67 -2.73
N PHE A 51 -0.60 2.75 -3.29
CA PHE A 51 -0.95 3.81 -4.23
C PHE A 51 -0.85 5.20 -3.58
N PHE A 52 -1.40 5.37 -2.39
CA PHE A 52 -1.40 6.65 -1.67
C PHE A 52 -0.03 7.05 -1.11
N THR A 53 0.95 6.14 -1.07
CA THR A 53 2.31 6.46 -0.63
C THR A 53 3.26 6.74 -1.79
N SER A 54 2.90 6.41 -3.03
CA SER A 54 3.67 6.83 -4.21
C SER A 54 3.78 8.36 -4.26
N GLY A 55 5.01 8.89 -4.19
CA GLY A 55 5.30 10.33 -4.17
C GLY A 55 4.81 11.07 -2.91
N CYS A 56 4.40 10.36 -1.85
CA CYS A 56 3.83 10.92 -0.62
C CYS A 56 4.41 10.21 0.63
N SER A 57 4.15 10.75 1.82
CA SER A 57 4.63 10.12 3.07
C SER A 57 3.69 9.00 3.53
N ALA A 58 4.23 8.02 4.28
CA ALA A 58 3.42 6.97 4.92
C ALA A 58 2.29 7.55 5.78
N LYS A 59 2.56 8.65 6.52
CA LYS A 59 1.55 9.35 7.32
C LYS A 59 0.40 9.92 6.47
N MET A 60 0.70 10.42 5.27
CA MET A 60 -0.34 10.85 4.33
C MET A 60 -1.12 9.65 3.80
N GLY A 61 -0.44 8.57 3.41
CA GLY A 61 -1.06 7.34 2.94
C GLY A 61 -2.07 6.77 3.95
N LEU A 62 -1.69 6.68 5.23
CA LEU A 62 -2.60 6.21 6.29
C LEU A 62 -3.83 7.11 6.44
N ARG A 63 -3.64 8.43 6.45
CA ARG A 63 -4.75 9.39 6.52
C ARG A 63 -5.68 9.29 5.31
N SER A 64 -5.15 8.96 4.14
CA SER A 64 -5.93 8.75 2.92
C SER A 64 -6.72 7.44 2.97
N ILE A 65 -6.12 6.35 3.47
CA ILE A 65 -6.85 5.09 3.71
C ILE A 65 -8.01 5.32 4.66
N ASP A 66 -7.79 6.00 5.78
CA ASP A 66 -8.85 6.27 6.75
C ASP A 66 -10.04 7.04 6.15
N SER A 67 -9.80 7.92 5.18
CA SER A 67 -10.87 8.70 4.56
C SER A 67 -11.66 7.95 3.48
N VAL A 68 -11.06 6.95 2.84
CA VAL A 68 -11.70 6.20 1.74
C VAL A 68 -12.12 4.79 2.14
N ARG A 69 -11.78 4.29 3.34
CA ARG A 69 -12.05 2.92 3.79
C ARG A 69 -13.51 2.46 3.51
N PRO A 70 -14.55 3.28 3.76
CA PRO A 70 -15.94 2.88 3.47
C PRO A 70 -16.27 2.75 1.98
N LEU A 71 -15.40 3.24 1.09
CA LEU A 71 -15.60 3.36 -0.36
C LEU A 71 -14.70 2.40 -1.16
N LEU A 72 -13.84 1.63 -0.51
CA LEU A 72 -12.81 0.83 -1.17
C LEU A 72 -13.40 -0.23 -2.11
N MET A 73 -14.54 -0.83 -1.76
CA MET A 73 -15.12 -1.96 -2.51
C MET A 73 -16.06 -1.54 -3.64
N ASP A 74 -16.77 -0.44 -3.47
CA ASP A 74 -17.91 -0.05 -4.31
C ASP A 74 -17.96 1.44 -4.66
N GLY A 75 -17.33 2.31 -3.87
CA GLY A 75 -17.35 3.76 -4.11
C GLY A 75 -16.84 4.16 -5.48
N THR A 76 -17.47 5.16 -6.08
CA THR A 76 -17.14 5.72 -7.40
C THR A 76 -15.84 6.53 -7.38
N GLN A 77 -15.31 6.84 -8.57
CA GLN A 77 -14.09 7.65 -8.66
C GLN A 77 -14.31 9.05 -8.05
N GLU A 78 -15.48 9.64 -8.28
CA GLU A 78 -15.86 10.95 -7.75
C GLU A 78 -15.96 10.94 -6.22
N GLU A 79 -16.54 9.88 -5.64
CA GLU A 79 -16.64 9.73 -4.17
C GLU A 79 -15.27 9.58 -3.51
N ILE A 80 -14.40 8.75 -4.10
CA ILE A 80 -13.04 8.55 -3.61
C ILE A 80 -12.23 9.84 -3.77
N GLU A 81 -12.33 10.52 -4.91
CA GLU A 81 -11.65 11.81 -5.14
C GLU A 81 -12.06 12.83 -4.08
N LYS A 82 -13.37 12.96 -3.81
CA LYS A 82 -13.92 13.86 -2.80
C LYS A 82 -13.41 13.51 -1.40
N ALA A 83 -13.36 12.24 -1.05
CA ALA A 83 -12.84 11.77 0.23
C ALA A 83 -11.33 12.02 0.41
N LEU A 84 -10.58 12.16 -0.69
CA LEU A 84 -9.15 12.45 -0.68
C LEU A 84 -8.84 13.96 -0.67
N LEU A 85 -9.81 14.85 -0.95
CA LEU A 85 -9.59 16.30 -0.92
C LEU A 85 -9.10 16.77 0.45
N GLY A 86 -7.99 17.51 0.46
CA GLY A 86 -7.32 17.98 1.69
C GLY A 86 -6.66 16.87 2.53
N LYS A 87 -6.71 15.61 2.09
CA LYS A 87 -6.03 14.47 2.73
C LYS A 87 -4.86 13.96 1.90
N HIS A 88 -4.98 13.96 0.57
CA HIS A 88 -3.93 13.54 -0.36
C HIS A 88 -3.54 14.67 -1.31
N ARG A 89 -2.28 14.69 -1.78
CA ARG A 89 -1.77 15.71 -2.72
C ARG A 89 -2.35 15.57 -4.14
N TYR A 90 -2.71 14.35 -4.51
CA TYR A 90 -3.17 13.96 -5.86
C TYR A 90 -4.52 13.23 -5.81
N PRO A 91 -5.62 13.87 -5.36
CA PRO A 91 -6.89 13.20 -5.10
C PRO A 91 -7.47 12.53 -6.36
N ARG A 92 -7.55 13.27 -7.48
CA ARG A 92 -8.05 12.76 -8.76
C ARG A 92 -7.28 11.55 -9.29
N ALA A 93 -5.95 11.66 -9.37
CA ALA A 93 -5.12 10.59 -9.91
C ALA A 93 -5.18 9.33 -9.05
N ARG A 94 -5.21 9.49 -7.72
CA ARG A 94 -5.31 8.35 -6.80
C ARG A 94 -6.69 7.70 -6.81
N ALA A 95 -7.76 8.48 -6.90
CA ALA A 95 -9.10 7.93 -7.05
C ALA A 95 -9.20 7.07 -8.32
N ARG A 96 -8.65 7.56 -9.45
CA ARG A 96 -8.59 6.79 -10.70
C ARG A 96 -7.87 5.45 -10.52
N TYR A 97 -6.68 5.45 -9.89
CA TYR A 97 -5.92 4.21 -9.66
C TYR A 97 -6.67 3.20 -8.80
N VAL A 98 -7.35 3.65 -7.74
CA VAL A 98 -8.17 2.77 -6.89
C VAL A 98 -9.27 2.13 -7.72
N VAL A 99 -10.03 2.91 -8.49
CA VAL A 99 -11.16 2.38 -9.27
C VAL A 99 -10.69 1.50 -10.43
N SER A 100 -9.72 1.95 -11.24
CA SER A 100 -9.26 1.16 -12.41
C SER A 100 -8.67 -0.18 -11.98
N THR A 101 -7.86 -0.19 -10.92
CA THR A 101 -7.27 -1.44 -10.39
C THR A 101 -8.33 -2.33 -9.77
N ARG A 102 -9.30 -1.77 -9.03
CA ARG A 102 -10.40 -2.56 -8.45
C ARG A 102 -11.22 -3.26 -9.52
N GLU A 103 -11.61 -2.55 -10.57
CA GLU A 103 -12.40 -3.13 -11.66
C GLU A 103 -11.60 -4.17 -12.46
N PHE A 104 -10.29 -3.94 -12.63
CA PHE A 104 -9.37 -4.95 -13.15
C PHE A 104 -9.38 -6.23 -12.28
N LEU A 105 -9.18 -6.11 -10.97
CA LEU A 105 -9.16 -7.26 -10.05
C LEU A 105 -10.51 -7.99 -9.99
N LYS A 106 -11.63 -7.26 -9.99
CA LYS A 106 -12.98 -7.86 -10.09
C LYS A 106 -13.13 -8.68 -11.36
N LYS A 107 -12.73 -8.12 -12.51
CA LYS A 107 -12.86 -8.80 -13.82
C LYS A 107 -11.95 -10.02 -13.95
N HIS A 108 -10.72 -9.93 -13.44
CA HIS A 108 -9.69 -10.94 -13.72
C HIS A 108 -9.50 -11.99 -12.63
N CYS A 109 -9.84 -11.69 -11.38
CA CYS A 109 -9.75 -12.66 -10.28
C CYS A 109 -10.92 -12.59 -9.29
N GLN A 110 -11.99 -11.85 -9.57
CA GLN A 110 -13.16 -11.71 -8.67
C GLN A 110 -12.74 -11.24 -7.27
N MET A 111 -11.74 -10.36 -7.18
CA MET A 111 -11.13 -9.92 -5.92
C MET A 111 -10.46 -11.03 -5.10
N ARG A 112 -10.26 -12.25 -5.63
CA ARG A 112 -9.44 -13.30 -5.01
C ARG A 112 -7.95 -12.98 -5.16
N ILE A 113 -7.51 -11.92 -4.48
CA ILE A 113 -6.17 -11.33 -4.60
C ILE A 113 -5.12 -12.33 -4.12
N ARG A 114 -5.33 -12.97 -2.97
CA ARG A 114 -4.41 -13.95 -2.40
C ARG A 114 -4.17 -15.12 -3.34
N GLU A 115 -5.25 -15.72 -3.85
CA GLU A 115 -5.19 -16.80 -4.83
C GLU A 115 -4.38 -16.37 -6.04
N LYS A 116 -4.69 -15.19 -6.60
CA LYS A 116 -3.98 -14.66 -7.76
C LYS A 116 -2.49 -14.44 -7.51
N LEU A 117 -2.12 -13.89 -6.34
CA LEU A 117 -0.72 -13.63 -6.01
C LEU A 117 0.07 -14.93 -5.72
N ASN A 118 -0.60 -15.98 -5.29
CA ASN A 118 0.00 -17.31 -5.06
C ASN A 118 0.22 -18.11 -6.34
N GLU A 119 -0.37 -17.73 -7.48
CA GLU A 119 -0.05 -18.33 -8.78
C GLU A 119 1.41 -18.10 -9.19
N PHE A 120 2.04 -17.04 -8.66
CA PHE A 120 3.43 -16.69 -8.94
C PHE A 120 4.37 -17.33 -7.91
N PHE A 121 5.22 -18.24 -8.39
CA PHE A 121 6.26 -18.85 -7.57
C PHE A 121 7.43 -17.89 -7.33
N ASP A 122 7.83 -17.12 -8.35
CA ASP A 122 8.89 -16.13 -8.24
C ASP A 122 8.34 -14.77 -7.72
N PRO A 123 8.87 -14.24 -6.61
CA PRO A 123 8.53 -12.91 -6.14
C PRO A 123 8.75 -11.80 -7.18
N MET A 124 9.71 -11.96 -8.09
CA MET A 124 9.98 -10.97 -9.14
C MET A 124 8.86 -10.96 -10.19
N GLU A 125 8.42 -12.13 -10.65
CA GLU A 125 7.24 -12.26 -11.53
C GLU A 125 5.99 -11.68 -10.89
N ARG A 126 5.75 -11.97 -9.60
CA ARG A 126 4.62 -11.41 -8.84
C ARG A 126 4.65 -9.89 -8.82
N ARG A 127 5.82 -9.31 -8.56
CA ARG A 127 6.03 -7.85 -8.54
C ARG A 127 5.80 -7.26 -9.93
N ASP A 128 6.35 -7.89 -10.96
CA ASP A 128 6.25 -7.37 -12.32
C ASP A 128 4.79 -7.44 -12.83
N TRP A 129 4.03 -8.47 -12.43
CA TRP A 129 2.58 -8.53 -12.67
C TRP A 129 1.81 -7.39 -11.98
N LEU A 130 2.17 -7.04 -10.75
CA LEU A 130 1.57 -5.92 -10.00
C LEU A 130 1.98 -4.55 -10.58
N ALA A 131 3.17 -4.43 -11.14
CA ALA A 131 3.72 -3.19 -11.68
C ALA A 131 3.21 -2.85 -13.08
N GLN A 132 2.65 -3.83 -13.80
CA GLN A 132 2.07 -3.59 -15.12
C GLN A 132 0.89 -2.63 -15.01
N GLU A 133 1.00 -1.47 -15.67
CA GLU A 133 -0.14 -0.57 -15.83
C GLU A 133 -1.20 -1.27 -16.68
N ARG A 134 -2.32 -1.60 -16.03
CA ARG A 134 -3.49 -2.19 -16.68
C ARG A 134 -4.65 -1.21 -16.59
N GLY A 135 -4.45 -0.02 -17.17
CA GLY A 135 -5.43 1.06 -17.29
C GLY A 135 -5.17 2.29 -16.42
#